data_AF-A0A0K8Q7T2-F1
#
_entry.id   AF-A0A0K8Q7T2-F1
#
_cell.length_a   1.000
_cell.length_b   1.000
_cell.length_c   1.000
_cell.angle_alpha   90.00
_cell.angle_beta   90.00
_cell.angle_gamma   90.00
#
_symmetry.space_group_name_H-M   'P 1'
#
loop_
_entity.id
_entity.type
_entity.pdbx_description
1 polymer ?
#
loop_
_entity_poly.entity_id
_entity_poly.type
_entity_poly.pdbx_seq_one_letter_code
_entity_poly.pdbx_strand_id
1 'polypeptide(L)'
;MAHPADAAGGRRSPHQHGLLGKGHASAVEPLAEQIRAGAIGLKVHEDWGATTSSIDTSLKVADEFDVQVAIHTDTLNECGFVEDTIRAIDGRVIHTFHTEGAGGGHAPDIIKIAGLPNVLPASTNPTLPYTRNTIEEHLDMLMVCHHLNPDIPEDVAFADSRIRAETIAAEDVLQDMGVFAITSSDSQAMGRVGEVITRTWQVADKMKKQRGVLKDPRGESAAGAHGAPNGSGAESDNFRLKRYVAKYTINAAIAQGMADFIGSVEEGKFADLVLWDPAFFGVKPELVLKGGQIAYALMGDANASIPTPQPRTMRPMFAAYGKALQQSSITFMSKAAIEAGVPKELGLEKIVRPVSGIRNLTKADLKYNDATPRIEVDPETYKVTVDGEDVTCEPSDVLPMAQRYFLF
;
A
#
# COMPACT_ATOMS: atom_id res chain seq x y z
N MET A 1 -25.63 -14.20 -9.58
CA MET A 1 -25.52 -13.97 -11.04
C MET A 1 -24.97 -12.57 -11.24
N ALA A 2 -23.67 -12.45 -11.46
CA ALA A 2 -23.05 -11.17 -11.82
C ALA A 2 -23.49 -10.80 -13.24
N HIS A 3 -23.88 -9.56 -13.45
CA HIS A 3 -24.41 -9.09 -14.73
C HIS A 3 -23.23 -8.98 -15.72
N PRO A 4 -23.35 -9.42 -17.00
CA PRO A 4 -22.26 -9.39 -17.99
C PRO A 4 -21.75 -7.98 -18.40
N ALA A 5 -22.17 -6.93 -17.68
CA ALA A 5 -21.76 -5.55 -17.90
C ALA A 5 -20.67 -5.07 -16.90
N ASP A 6 -20.20 -5.93 -15.99
CA ASP A 6 -19.22 -5.61 -14.96
C ASP A 6 -17.75 -5.61 -15.43
N ALA A 7 -17.47 -5.94 -16.71
CA ALA A 7 -16.11 -5.97 -17.26
C ALA A 7 -15.44 -4.58 -17.44
N ALA A 8 -16.13 -3.50 -17.09
CA ALA A 8 -15.60 -2.12 -17.12
C ALA A 8 -15.63 -1.47 -15.72
N GLY A 9 -15.18 -2.20 -14.68
CA GLY A 9 -15.29 -1.83 -13.25
C GLY A 9 -14.84 -0.41 -12.87
N GLY A 10 -13.94 0.21 -13.64
CA GLY A 10 -13.52 1.60 -13.45
C GLY A 10 -14.62 2.64 -13.74
N ARG A 11 -15.58 2.36 -14.64
CA ARG A 11 -16.61 3.33 -15.07
C ARG A 11 -17.77 3.50 -14.09
N ARG A 12 -17.99 2.54 -13.17
CA ARG A 12 -19.22 2.45 -12.35
C ARG A 12 -19.00 2.44 -10.84
N SER A 13 -17.79 2.72 -10.37
CA SER A 13 -17.48 2.82 -8.93
C SER A 13 -17.08 4.25 -8.55
N PRO A 14 -17.49 4.77 -7.37
CA PRO A 14 -17.15 6.12 -6.92
C PRO A 14 -15.74 6.17 -6.29
N HIS A 15 -14.75 5.66 -7.02
CA HIS A 15 -13.36 5.61 -6.61
C HIS A 15 -12.46 6.20 -7.69
N GLN A 16 -11.29 6.67 -7.27
CA GLN A 16 -10.21 6.99 -8.20
C GLN A 16 -9.60 5.67 -8.70
N HIS A 17 -9.26 5.61 -9.98
CA HIS A 17 -8.66 4.42 -10.59
C HIS A 17 -7.40 4.76 -11.36
N GLY A 18 -6.38 3.92 -11.24
CA GLY A 18 -5.24 3.88 -12.12
C GLY A 18 -4.88 2.41 -12.34
N LEU A 19 -4.58 2.01 -13.57
CA LEU A 19 -4.31 0.62 -13.93
C LEU A 19 -2.82 0.42 -14.19
N LEU A 20 -2.27 -0.67 -13.65
CA LEU A 20 -0.92 -1.13 -13.98
C LEU A 20 -0.99 -2.12 -15.15
N GLY A 21 -0.14 -1.90 -16.16
CA GLY A 21 0.12 -2.88 -17.21
C GLY A 21 1.05 -3.99 -16.72
N LYS A 22 1.24 -5.00 -17.56
CA LYS A 22 2.22 -6.07 -17.34
C LYS A 22 3.62 -5.58 -17.73
N GLY A 23 4.58 -5.66 -16.81
CA GLY A 23 5.98 -5.23 -16.98
C GLY A 23 6.92 -6.30 -17.55
N HIS A 24 6.41 -7.21 -18.37
CA HIS A 24 7.15 -8.40 -18.80
C HIS A 24 7.35 -8.40 -20.30
N ALA A 25 8.49 -7.86 -20.73
CA ALA A 25 8.98 -7.97 -22.08
C ALA A 25 10.49 -7.80 -22.10
N SER A 26 11.14 -8.31 -23.14
CA SER A 26 12.55 -8.05 -23.45
C SER A 26 12.70 -7.02 -24.58
N ALA A 27 11.64 -6.24 -24.84
CA ALA A 27 11.61 -5.15 -25.80
C ALA A 27 10.73 -4.01 -25.26
N VAL A 28 11.08 -2.78 -25.61
CA VAL A 28 10.39 -1.56 -25.13
C VAL A 28 8.95 -1.48 -25.65
N GLU A 29 8.74 -1.77 -26.94
CA GLU A 29 7.47 -1.44 -27.61
C GLU A 29 6.23 -2.14 -27.01
N PRO A 30 6.24 -3.45 -26.69
CA PRO A 30 5.08 -4.10 -26.05
C PRO A 30 4.68 -3.49 -24.69
N LEU A 31 5.64 -2.90 -23.96
CA LEU A 31 5.36 -2.21 -22.71
C LEU A 31 4.84 -0.80 -22.97
N ALA A 32 5.46 -0.09 -23.93
CA ALA A 32 5.05 1.24 -24.36
C ALA A 32 3.62 1.28 -24.89
N GLU A 33 3.18 0.26 -25.64
CA GLU A 33 1.79 0.13 -26.12
C GLU A 33 0.77 0.16 -24.98
N GLN A 34 1.05 -0.54 -23.87
CA GLN A 34 0.16 -0.56 -22.70
C GLN A 34 0.09 0.82 -22.02
N ILE A 35 1.22 1.53 -21.93
CA ILE A 35 1.26 2.89 -21.39
C ILE A 35 0.48 3.84 -22.28
N ARG A 36 0.68 3.79 -23.61
CA ARG A 36 -0.06 4.61 -24.58
C ARG A 36 -1.56 4.27 -24.59
N ALA A 37 -1.95 3.04 -24.24
CA ALA A 37 -3.34 2.64 -24.09
C ALA A 37 -4.01 3.14 -22.79
N GLY A 38 -3.22 3.59 -21.80
CA GLY A 38 -3.75 4.23 -20.59
C GLY A 38 -3.21 3.73 -19.26
N ALA A 39 -2.34 2.73 -19.24
CA ALA A 39 -1.72 2.27 -17.99
C ALA A 39 -0.87 3.38 -17.35
N ILE A 40 -0.94 3.52 -16.03
CA ILE A 40 -0.22 4.54 -15.24
C ILE A 40 1.17 4.06 -14.78
N GLY A 41 1.51 2.82 -15.12
CA GLY A 41 2.68 2.12 -14.62
C GLY A 41 2.66 0.66 -15.04
N LEU A 42 3.71 -0.06 -14.65
CA LEU A 42 3.90 -1.47 -14.97
C LEU A 42 4.09 -2.27 -13.68
N LYS A 43 3.56 -3.50 -13.62
CA LYS A 43 3.86 -4.47 -12.57
C LYS A 43 4.81 -5.55 -13.11
N VAL A 44 6.00 -5.64 -12.54
CA VAL A 44 6.89 -6.81 -12.66
C VAL A 44 6.52 -7.79 -11.54
N HIS A 45 6.39 -9.07 -11.86
CA HIS A 45 5.92 -10.13 -10.98
C HIS A 45 6.61 -11.45 -11.34
N GLU A 46 6.99 -12.26 -10.35
CA GLU A 46 7.76 -13.48 -10.59
C GLU A 46 7.00 -14.54 -11.41
N ASP A 47 5.68 -14.69 -11.23
CA ASP A 47 4.81 -15.58 -12.01
C ASP A 47 4.87 -15.37 -13.54
N TRP A 48 5.31 -14.20 -13.98
CA TRP A 48 5.50 -13.88 -15.40
C TRP A 48 7.00 -13.70 -15.77
N GLY A 49 7.90 -13.98 -14.83
CA GLY A 49 9.36 -13.83 -14.93
C GLY A 49 9.86 -12.47 -14.46
N ALA A 50 10.19 -12.34 -13.17
CA ALA A 50 10.81 -11.13 -12.60
C ALA A 50 12.33 -11.06 -12.89
N THR A 51 12.70 -11.31 -14.15
CA THR A 51 14.09 -11.40 -14.60
C THR A 51 14.77 -10.03 -14.65
N THR A 52 16.10 -10.01 -14.59
CA THR A 52 16.89 -8.77 -14.75
C THR A 52 16.58 -8.03 -16.06
N SER A 53 16.31 -8.76 -17.15
CA SER A 53 15.90 -8.19 -18.45
C SER A 53 14.53 -7.51 -18.38
N SER A 54 13.55 -8.13 -17.72
CA SER A 54 12.20 -7.56 -17.58
C SER A 54 12.19 -6.34 -16.67
N ILE A 55 13.00 -6.36 -15.60
CA ILE A 55 13.19 -5.23 -14.69
C ILE A 55 13.80 -4.04 -15.44
N ASP A 56 14.94 -4.25 -16.11
CA ASP A 56 15.62 -3.19 -16.84
C ASP A 56 14.77 -2.59 -17.97
N THR A 57 14.10 -3.45 -18.75
CA THR A 57 13.24 -3.00 -19.86
C THR A 57 12.04 -2.21 -19.35
N SER A 58 11.39 -2.66 -18.28
CA SER A 58 10.29 -1.93 -17.65
C SER A 58 10.71 -0.57 -17.12
N LEU A 59 11.89 -0.49 -16.49
CA LEU A 59 12.41 0.77 -15.97
C LEU A 59 12.80 1.74 -17.09
N LYS A 60 13.35 1.27 -18.21
CA LYS A 60 13.59 2.11 -19.41
C LYS A 60 12.30 2.72 -19.95
N VAL A 61 11.24 1.92 -20.08
CA VAL A 61 9.92 2.41 -20.51
C VAL A 61 9.36 3.39 -19.48
N ALA A 62 9.50 3.11 -18.19
CA ALA A 62 9.05 4.00 -17.14
C ALA A 62 9.74 5.37 -17.19
N ASP A 63 11.05 5.39 -17.44
CA ASP A 63 11.84 6.61 -17.62
C ASP A 63 11.39 7.41 -18.86
N GLU A 64 11.02 6.74 -19.97
CA GLU A 64 10.52 7.40 -21.18
C GLU A 64 9.14 8.05 -21.00
N PHE A 65 8.23 7.38 -20.27
CA PHE A 65 6.83 7.79 -20.19
C PHE A 65 6.42 8.48 -18.87
N ASP A 66 7.36 8.63 -17.93
CA ASP A 66 7.13 9.16 -16.58
C ASP A 66 6.02 8.39 -15.81
N VAL A 67 6.19 7.07 -15.71
CA VAL A 67 5.26 6.16 -15.02
C VAL A 67 5.97 5.34 -13.92
N GLN A 68 5.22 4.71 -13.01
CA GLN A 68 5.82 3.89 -11.95
C GLN A 68 6.07 2.45 -12.42
N VAL A 69 7.10 1.80 -11.85
CA VAL A 69 7.24 0.35 -11.88
C VAL A 69 7.00 -0.19 -10.46
N ALA A 70 5.97 -1.01 -10.32
CA ALA A 70 5.76 -1.83 -9.14
C ALA A 70 6.43 -3.20 -9.35
N ILE A 71 7.05 -3.76 -8.32
CA ILE A 71 7.73 -5.05 -8.42
C ILE A 71 7.38 -6.01 -7.29
N HIS A 72 7.18 -7.26 -7.69
CA HIS A 72 7.25 -8.48 -6.89
C HIS A 72 8.43 -9.27 -7.46
N THR A 73 9.48 -9.44 -6.67
CA THR A 73 10.78 -9.96 -7.13
C THR A 73 10.82 -11.49 -7.16
N ASP A 74 11.91 -12.05 -7.68
CA ASP A 74 12.11 -13.50 -7.86
C ASP A 74 12.33 -14.19 -6.50
N THR A 75 11.28 -14.81 -5.94
CA THR A 75 11.37 -15.52 -4.65
C THR A 75 12.34 -16.68 -4.72
N LEU A 76 12.39 -17.35 -5.86
CA LEU A 76 13.18 -18.55 -6.09
C LEU A 76 14.68 -18.27 -6.21
N ASN A 77 15.06 -16.99 -6.37
CA ASN A 77 16.41 -16.59 -6.75
C ASN A 77 16.88 -17.30 -8.05
N GLU A 78 15.95 -17.61 -8.96
CA GLU A 78 16.23 -18.34 -10.20
C GLU A 78 17.19 -17.55 -11.11
N CYS A 79 16.97 -16.24 -11.20
CA CYS A 79 17.73 -15.33 -12.06
C CYS A 79 18.86 -14.60 -11.32
N GLY A 80 19.13 -14.95 -10.05
CA GLY A 80 20.08 -14.27 -9.17
C GLY A 80 19.47 -13.93 -7.81
N PHE A 81 20.30 -13.40 -6.91
CA PHE A 81 19.87 -13.00 -5.57
C PHE A 81 19.38 -11.54 -5.56
N VAL A 82 18.95 -11.04 -4.39
CA VAL A 82 18.46 -9.65 -4.26
C VAL A 82 19.45 -8.62 -4.79
N GLU A 83 20.76 -8.87 -4.68
CA GLU A 83 21.81 -7.99 -5.20
C GLU A 83 21.82 -7.92 -6.74
N ASP A 84 21.46 -8.99 -7.44
CA ASP A 84 21.30 -9.01 -8.90
C ASP A 84 20.11 -8.15 -9.33
N THR A 85 18.99 -8.27 -8.62
CA THR A 85 17.82 -7.41 -8.83
C THR A 85 18.14 -5.95 -8.54
N ILE A 86 18.87 -5.64 -7.46
CA ILE A 86 19.32 -4.28 -7.14
C ILE A 86 20.21 -3.73 -8.26
N ARG A 87 21.13 -4.53 -8.80
CA ARG A 87 21.94 -4.14 -9.96
C ARG A 87 21.10 -3.88 -11.21
N ALA A 88 20.08 -4.71 -11.48
CA ALA A 88 19.18 -4.51 -12.60
C ALA A 88 18.32 -3.24 -12.46
N ILE A 89 17.97 -2.85 -11.23
CA ILE A 89 17.29 -1.58 -10.95
C ILE A 89 18.18 -0.38 -11.30
N ASP A 90 19.48 -0.49 -11.08
CA ASP A 90 20.50 0.50 -11.48
C ASP A 90 20.19 1.92 -10.95
N GLY A 91 19.81 2.02 -9.68
CA GLY A 91 19.49 3.28 -9.02
C GLY A 91 18.23 4.00 -9.51
N ARG A 92 17.47 3.43 -10.46
CA ARG A 92 16.21 4.01 -10.95
C ARG A 92 15.09 3.84 -9.94
N VAL A 93 14.10 4.73 -10.01
CA VAL A 93 12.95 4.73 -9.09
C VAL A 93 12.13 3.47 -9.25
N ILE A 94 11.84 2.78 -8.15
CA ILE A 94 11.01 1.57 -8.16
C ILE A 94 10.17 1.46 -6.89
N HIS A 95 8.94 0.98 -7.04
CA HIS A 95 8.04 0.69 -5.93
C HIS A 95 8.05 -0.81 -5.64
N THR A 96 8.64 -1.22 -4.53
CA THR A 96 8.65 -2.63 -4.11
C THR A 96 7.37 -2.94 -3.34
N PHE A 97 6.56 -3.85 -3.88
CA PHE A 97 5.39 -4.38 -3.16
C PHE A 97 5.85 -5.34 -2.07
N HIS A 98 5.00 -5.52 -1.05
CA HIS A 98 5.19 -6.46 0.09
C HIS A 98 6.67 -6.70 0.43
N THR A 99 7.38 -5.60 0.72
CA THR A 99 8.86 -5.57 0.73
C THR A 99 9.46 -6.44 1.84
N GLU A 100 8.66 -6.80 2.85
CA GLU A 100 9.06 -7.78 3.88
C GLU A 100 9.30 -9.18 3.29
N GLY A 101 8.53 -9.58 2.28
CA GLY A 101 8.76 -10.79 1.49
C GLY A 101 7.76 -11.94 1.65
N ALA A 102 6.89 -11.96 2.66
CA ALA A 102 5.87 -13.01 2.80
C ALA A 102 4.89 -13.00 1.61
N GLY A 103 4.48 -11.82 1.16
CA GLY A 103 3.71 -11.62 -0.07
C GLY A 103 4.47 -12.02 -1.34
N GLY A 104 5.79 -12.14 -1.27
CA GLY A 104 6.67 -12.61 -2.34
C GLY A 104 7.88 -11.70 -2.59
N GLY A 105 8.96 -12.32 -3.04
CA GLY A 105 10.25 -11.69 -3.31
C GLY A 105 11.42 -12.52 -2.79
N HIS A 106 12.63 -12.20 -3.26
CA HIS A 106 13.89 -12.90 -2.92
C HIS A 106 13.91 -13.43 -1.48
N ALA A 107 13.93 -14.76 -1.34
CA ALA A 107 14.01 -15.41 -0.05
C ALA A 107 15.48 -15.55 0.39
N PRO A 108 15.85 -15.19 1.63
CA PRO A 108 15.00 -14.63 2.69
C PRO A 108 15.04 -13.08 2.79
N ASP A 109 15.74 -12.39 1.88
CA ASP A 109 16.36 -11.10 2.17
C ASP A 109 15.90 -9.92 1.30
N ILE A 110 14.77 -10.05 0.60
CA ILE A 110 14.17 -8.93 -0.15
C ILE A 110 14.01 -7.66 0.70
N ILE A 111 13.75 -7.78 2.00
CA ILE A 111 13.58 -6.66 2.93
C ILE A 111 14.78 -5.69 2.95
N LYS A 112 15.99 -6.17 2.60
CA LYS A 112 17.21 -5.33 2.49
C LYS A 112 17.01 -4.13 1.58
N ILE A 113 16.23 -4.31 0.51
CA ILE A 113 16.02 -3.29 -0.53
C ILE A 113 15.34 -2.01 0.02
N ALA A 114 14.63 -2.11 1.14
CA ALA A 114 13.92 -0.99 1.76
C ALA A 114 14.86 0.13 2.26
N GLY A 115 16.15 -0.18 2.47
CA GLY A 115 17.17 0.79 2.86
C GLY A 115 17.68 1.66 1.71
N LEU A 116 17.37 1.34 0.46
CA LEU A 116 17.91 2.06 -0.70
C LEU A 116 17.18 3.39 -0.98
N PRO A 117 17.90 4.44 -1.44
CA PRO A 117 17.33 5.77 -1.63
C PRO A 117 16.39 5.91 -2.83
N ASN A 118 16.47 5.02 -3.82
CA ASN A 118 15.64 5.02 -5.03
C ASN A 118 14.41 4.08 -4.91
N VAL A 119 14.24 3.42 -3.76
CA VAL A 119 13.19 2.42 -3.54
C VAL A 119 12.07 3.03 -2.70
N LEU A 120 10.83 2.82 -3.14
CA LEU A 120 9.62 3.24 -2.45
C LEU A 120 8.93 1.99 -1.86
N PRO A 121 9.31 1.53 -0.64
CA PRO A 121 8.87 0.26 -0.12
C PRO A 121 7.46 0.31 0.48
N ALA A 122 6.66 -0.69 0.15
CA ALA A 122 5.32 -0.91 0.68
C ALA A 122 5.20 -2.26 1.38
N SER A 123 4.36 -2.30 2.42
CA SER A 123 3.82 -3.53 2.99
C SER A 123 2.46 -3.85 2.38
N THR A 124 2.12 -5.14 2.38
CA THR A 124 0.73 -5.60 2.27
C THR A 124 0.23 -5.97 3.66
N ASN A 125 -1.08 -6.02 3.85
CA ASN A 125 -1.64 -5.92 5.20
C ASN A 125 -1.80 -7.21 6.02
N PRO A 126 -1.68 -8.45 5.52
CA PRO A 126 -1.86 -9.62 6.37
C PRO A 126 -0.77 -9.83 7.44
N THR A 127 0.46 -9.41 7.16
CA THR A 127 1.58 -9.45 8.12
C THR A 127 1.49 -8.36 9.19
N LEU A 128 0.60 -7.38 9.00
CA LEU A 128 0.50 -6.19 9.84
C LEU A 128 -0.59 -6.31 10.93
N PRO A 129 -0.29 -6.02 12.19
CA PRO A 129 1.01 -6.27 12.82
C PRO A 129 1.28 -7.76 13.01
N TYR A 130 2.50 -8.09 13.41
CA TYR A 130 2.84 -9.45 13.85
C TYR A 130 2.04 -9.86 15.10
N THR A 131 1.30 -10.96 14.98
CA THR A 131 0.46 -11.57 16.03
C THR A 131 0.78 -13.06 16.20
N ARG A 132 0.30 -13.66 17.28
CA ARG A 132 0.49 -15.10 17.53
C ARG A 132 -0.02 -16.02 16.42
N ASN A 133 -1.05 -15.60 15.68
CA ASN A 133 -1.64 -16.40 14.60
C ASN A 133 -1.02 -16.11 13.23
N THR A 134 -0.14 -15.12 13.13
CA THR A 134 0.35 -14.64 11.82
C THR A 134 1.10 -15.74 11.07
N ILE A 135 2.03 -16.44 11.73
CA ILE A 135 2.86 -17.46 11.06
C ILE A 135 2.01 -18.65 10.60
N GLU A 136 1.19 -19.21 11.51
CA GLU A 136 0.34 -20.36 11.20
C GLU A 136 -0.65 -20.04 10.06
N GLU A 137 -1.29 -18.86 10.09
CA GLU A 137 -2.17 -18.42 9.02
C GLU A 137 -1.44 -18.31 7.67
N HIS A 138 -0.24 -17.72 7.66
CA HIS A 138 0.45 -17.42 6.41
C HIS A 138 1.08 -18.66 5.80
N LEU A 139 1.56 -19.60 6.63
CA LEU A 139 2.10 -20.86 6.14
C LEU A 139 1.00 -21.66 5.42
N ASP A 140 -0.15 -21.85 6.05
CA ASP A 140 -1.28 -22.56 5.43
C ASP A 140 -1.83 -21.80 4.20
N MET A 141 -1.95 -20.48 4.28
CA MET A 141 -2.36 -19.64 3.14
C MET A 141 -1.42 -19.82 1.94
N LEU A 142 -0.10 -19.80 2.18
CA LEU A 142 0.90 -19.97 1.12
C LEU A 142 0.80 -21.34 0.49
N MET A 143 0.67 -22.39 1.32
CA MET A 143 0.53 -23.77 0.85
C MET A 143 -0.71 -23.95 -0.01
N VAL A 144 -1.86 -23.41 0.40
CA VAL A 144 -3.10 -23.43 -0.40
C VAL A 144 -2.92 -22.65 -1.71
N CYS A 145 -2.38 -21.43 -1.65
CA CYS A 145 -2.23 -20.57 -2.84
C CYS A 145 -1.31 -21.19 -3.91
N HIS A 146 -0.24 -21.86 -3.49
CA HIS A 146 0.73 -22.47 -4.40
C HIS A 146 0.49 -23.97 -4.64
N HIS A 147 -0.60 -24.53 -4.10
CA HIS A 147 -0.95 -25.94 -4.20
C HIS A 147 0.18 -26.88 -3.72
N LEU A 148 0.87 -26.46 -2.66
CA LEU A 148 1.97 -27.20 -2.03
C LEU A 148 1.43 -28.35 -1.18
N ASN A 149 2.25 -29.38 -1.00
CA ASN A 149 1.91 -30.55 -0.21
C ASN A 149 2.79 -30.65 1.05
N PRO A 150 2.21 -30.71 2.27
CA PRO A 150 2.98 -30.87 3.52
C PRO A 150 3.78 -32.17 3.59
N ASP A 151 3.43 -33.17 2.78
CA ASP A 151 4.16 -34.44 2.72
C ASP A 151 5.41 -34.39 1.82
N ILE A 152 5.64 -33.28 1.11
CA ILE A 152 6.81 -33.07 0.25
C ILE A 152 7.81 -32.14 0.97
N PRO A 153 9.02 -32.61 1.32
CA PRO A 153 10.00 -31.80 2.06
C PRO A 153 10.41 -30.50 1.35
N GLU A 154 10.51 -30.52 0.02
CA GLU A 154 10.86 -29.36 -0.79
C GLU A 154 9.77 -28.28 -0.76
N ASP A 155 8.50 -28.67 -0.73
CA ASP A 155 7.36 -27.77 -0.63
C ASP A 155 7.32 -27.09 0.75
N VAL A 156 7.59 -27.84 1.81
CA VAL A 156 7.72 -27.30 3.17
C VAL A 156 8.91 -26.36 3.27
N ALA A 157 10.07 -26.74 2.72
CA ALA A 157 11.26 -25.89 2.71
C ALA A 157 11.03 -24.57 1.95
N PHE A 158 10.32 -24.61 0.82
CA PHE A 158 9.91 -23.40 0.12
C PHE A 158 8.98 -22.53 0.97
N ALA A 159 7.97 -23.12 1.62
CA ALA A 159 7.05 -22.37 2.48
C ALA A 159 7.77 -21.69 3.66
N ASP A 160 8.66 -22.42 4.35
CA ASP A 160 9.47 -21.93 5.46
C ASP A 160 10.46 -20.84 5.01
N SER A 161 10.98 -20.93 3.79
CA SER A 161 11.87 -19.90 3.22
C SER A 161 11.14 -18.57 3.02
N ARG A 162 9.82 -18.58 2.81
CA ARG A 162 9.00 -17.40 2.46
C ARG A 162 8.26 -16.81 3.66
N ILE A 163 7.78 -17.63 4.59
CA ILE A 163 7.05 -17.20 5.79
C ILE A 163 7.99 -17.23 6.99
N ARG A 164 8.57 -16.08 7.33
CA ARG A 164 9.62 -15.98 8.36
C ARG A 164 9.17 -15.05 9.49
N ALA A 165 9.24 -15.52 10.73
CA ALA A 165 8.84 -14.72 11.87
C ALA A 165 9.75 -13.51 12.07
N GLU A 166 11.03 -13.66 11.74
CA GLU A 166 12.07 -12.66 11.91
C GLU A 166 11.82 -11.43 11.03
N THR A 167 11.55 -11.62 9.74
CA THR A 167 11.29 -10.51 8.82
C THR A 167 9.92 -9.88 9.04
N ILE A 168 8.89 -10.67 9.37
CA ILE A 168 7.56 -10.17 9.74
C ILE A 168 7.63 -9.32 11.04
N ALA A 169 8.40 -9.76 12.05
CA ALA A 169 8.60 -8.98 13.27
C ALA A 169 9.43 -7.71 13.01
N ALA A 170 10.42 -7.77 12.13
CA ALA A 170 11.22 -6.61 11.74
C ALA A 170 10.39 -5.58 10.96
N GLU A 171 9.47 -6.01 10.10
CA GLU A 171 8.59 -5.13 9.31
C GLU A 171 7.81 -4.15 10.20
N ASP A 172 7.24 -4.60 11.31
CA ASP A 172 6.53 -3.75 12.27
C ASP A 172 7.43 -2.61 12.79
N VAL A 173 8.69 -2.92 13.12
CA VAL A 173 9.64 -1.93 13.63
C VAL A 173 10.11 -1.00 12.52
N LEU A 174 10.36 -1.52 11.31
CA LEU A 174 10.73 -0.73 10.13
C LEU A 174 9.61 0.23 9.70
N GLN A 175 8.34 -0.15 9.91
CA GLN A 175 7.20 0.74 9.77
C GLN A 175 7.27 1.90 10.79
N ASP A 176 7.59 1.63 12.06
CA ASP A 176 7.69 2.67 13.11
C ASP A 176 8.94 3.54 12.96
N MET A 177 10.03 3.01 12.39
CA MET A 177 11.25 3.74 12.06
C MET A 177 11.07 4.68 10.86
N GLY A 178 10.03 4.48 10.05
CA GLY A 178 9.81 5.23 8.81
C GLY A 178 10.68 4.73 7.65
N VAL A 179 11.13 3.48 7.70
CA VAL A 179 11.84 2.82 6.59
C VAL A 179 10.83 2.27 5.59
N PHE A 180 9.75 1.65 6.05
CA PHE A 180 8.62 1.32 5.19
C PHE A 180 7.69 2.51 5.09
N ALA A 181 7.29 2.86 3.87
CA ALA A 181 6.68 4.15 3.60
C ALA A 181 5.22 4.08 3.18
N ILE A 182 4.76 2.90 2.75
CA ILE A 182 3.41 2.68 2.24
C ILE A 182 2.81 1.43 2.87
N THR A 183 1.50 1.47 3.15
CA THR A 183 0.70 0.28 3.48
C THR A 183 -0.36 0.09 2.40
N SER A 184 -0.50 -1.14 1.93
CA SER A 184 -1.44 -1.53 0.88
C SER A 184 -2.16 -2.83 1.24
N SER A 185 -3.13 -3.25 0.42
CA SER A 185 -3.94 -4.43 0.71
C SER A 185 -3.28 -5.72 0.21
N ASP A 186 -3.07 -5.80 -1.11
CA ASP A 186 -2.99 -7.03 -1.93
C ASP A 186 -4.33 -7.76 -2.08
N SER A 187 -5.36 -7.01 -2.47
CA SER A 187 -6.75 -7.45 -2.39
C SER A 187 -7.00 -8.83 -3.01
N GLN A 188 -7.34 -9.80 -2.16
CA GLN A 188 -7.63 -11.20 -2.53
C GLN A 188 -6.46 -11.98 -3.16
N ALA A 189 -5.23 -11.49 -3.02
CA ALA A 189 -4.01 -12.13 -3.49
C ALA A 189 -2.96 -12.06 -2.37
N MET A 190 -3.23 -12.71 -1.24
CA MET A 190 -2.49 -12.51 0.03
C MET A 190 -2.73 -11.14 0.68
N GLY A 191 -3.98 -10.68 0.70
CA GLY A 191 -4.30 -9.36 1.23
C GLY A 191 -5.78 -9.01 1.37
N ARG A 192 -6.08 -8.03 2.22
CA ARG A 192 -7.45 -7.70 2.66
C ARG A 192 -7.83 -6.26 2.32
N VAL A 193 -8.67 -6.06 1.30
CA VAL A 193 -8.98 -4.71 0.78
C VAL A 193 -9.60 -3.75 1.82
N GLY A 194 -10.39 -4.26 2.76
CA GLY A 194 -11.09 -3.48 3.78
C GLY A 194 -10.25 -3.14 5.01
N GLU A 195 -9.00 -3.58 5.09
CA GLU A 195 -8.22 -3.55 6.35
C GLU A 195 -6.96 -2.68 6.29
N VAL A 196 -6.65 -2.02 5.17
CA VAL A 196 -5.42 -1.20 5.04
C VAL A 196 -5.31 -0.15 6.17
N ILE A 197 -6.38 0.61 6.39
CA ILE A 197 -6.43 1.66 7.43
C ILE A 197 -6.33 1.02 8.82
N THR A 198 -7.18 0.03 9.11
CA THR A 198 -7.22 -0.67 10.41
C THR A 198 -5.84 -1.23 10.79
N ARG A 199 -5.21 -1.96 9.86
CA ARG A 199 -3.93 -2.63 10.05
C ARG A 199 -2.80 -1.64 10.27
N THR A 200 -2.81 -0.52 9.54
CA THR A 200 -1.86 0.57 9.76
C THR A 200 -1.93 1.11 11.20
N TRP A 201 -3.14 1.32 11.73
CA TRP A 201 -3.32 1.81 13.10
C TRP A 201 -3.03 0.74 14.17
N GLN A 202 -3.28 -0.54 13.88
CA GLN A 202 -2.91 -1.64 14.77
C GLN A 202 -1.38 -1.77 14.92
N VAL A 203 -0.60 -1.57 13.84
CA VAL A 203 0.87 -1.50 13.92
C VAL A 203 1.30 -0.30 14.76
N ALA A 204 0.72 0.89 14.54
CA ALA A 204 1.04 2.07 15.34
C ALA A 204 0.77 1.86 16.85
N ASP A 205 -0.37 1.24 17.20
CA ASP A 205 -0.70 0.88 18.58
C ASP A 205 0.29 -0.13 19.19
N LYS A 206 0.59 -1.20 18.47
CA LYS A 206 1.57 -2.21 18.91
C LYS A 206 2.94 -1.58 19.14
N MET A 207 3.42 -0.79 18.19
CA MET A 207 4.73 -0.13 18.27
C MET A 207 4.79 0.88 19.40
N LYS A 208 3.70 1.60 19.68
CA LYS A 208 3.62 2.42 20.90
C LYS A 208 3.75 1.60 22.18
N LYS A 209 3.05 0.47 22.28
CA LYS A 209 3.07 -0.39 23.47
C LYS A 209 4.46 -0.99 23.73
N GLN A 210 5.17 -1.39 22.69
CA GLN A 210 6.47 -2.06 22.83
C GLN A 210 7.66 -1.09 22.82
N ARG A 211 7.57 0.05 22.12
CA ARG A 211 8.68 0.98 21.90
C ARG A 211 8.49 2.35 22.56
N GLY A 212 7.35 2.59 23.21
CA GLY A 212 7.03 3.87 23.85
C GLY A 212 6.72 4.97 22.85
N VAL A 213 6.82 6.23 23.30
CA VAL A 213 6.52 7.41 22.48
C VAL A 213 7.61 7.64 21.44
N LEU A 214 7.21 7.82 20.18
CA LEU A 214 8.12 8.17 19.09
C LEU A 214 8.39 9.68 19.09
N LYS A 215 9.66 10.06 19.28
CA LYS A 215 10.10 11.47 19.24
C LYS A 215 10.19 11.95 17.78
N ASP A 216 9.82 13.21 17.54
CA ASP A 216 10.08 13.84 16.23
C ASP A 216 11.59 14.12 16.12
N PRO A 217 12.30 13.52 15.14
CA PRO A 217 13.73 13.74 14.96
C PRO A 217 14.09 15.21 14.64
N ARG A 218 13.11 16.01 14.18
CA ARG A 218 13.29 17.44 13.89
C ARG A 218 13.08 18.33 15.13
N GLY A 219 12.72 17.74 16.28
CA GLY A 219 12.49 18.48 17.52
C GLY A 219 11.18 19.29 17.57
N GLU A 220 10.33 19.21 16.53
CA GLU A 220 9.09 19.99 16.41
C GLU A 220 8.02 19.55 17.44
N SER A 221 8.15 18.36 18.04
CA SER A 221 7.17 17.84 19.02
C SER A 221 7.24 18.50 20.40
N ALA A 222 8.16 19.46 20.62
CA ALA A 222 8.20 20.25 21.87
C ALA A 222 7.43 21.58 21.78
N ALA A 223 7.03 22.04 20.59
CA ALA A 223 6.42 23.36 20.43
C ALA A 223 5.38 23.38 19.29
N GLY A 224 4.13 22.99 19.59
CA GLY A 224 3.06 23.06 18.58
C GLY A 224 1.70 22.51 18.97
N ALA A 225 1.00 23.20 19.86
CA ALA A 225 -0.44 23.53 19.82
C ALA A 225 -1.51 22.50 19.35
N HIS A 226 -1.39 21.19 19.60
CA HIS A 226 -2.50 20.24 19.44
C HIS A 226 -2.77 19.32 20.65
N GLY A 227 -2.24 19.67 21.83
CA GLY A 227 -2.73 19.13 23.10
C GLY A 227 -4.02 19.83 23.53
N ALA A 228 -4.97 19.09 24.08
CA ALA A 228 -6.20 19.66 24.63
C ALA A 228 -5.91 20.85 25.58
N PRO A 229 -6.75 21.90 25.61
CA PRO A 229 -6.49 23.16 26.32
C PRO A 229 -6.43 23.04 27.86
N ASN A 230 -6.59 21.84 28.40
CA ASN A 230 -6.73 21.53 29.82
C ASN A 230 -5.58 20.66 30.36
N GLY A 231 -4.36 20.90 29.89
CA GLY A 231 -3.18 20.70 30.72
C GLY A 231 -2.70 19.26 30.85
N SER A 232 -1.74 18.89 30.00
CA SER A 232 -0.48 18.32 30.46
C SER A 232 0.53 18.51 29.32
N GLY A 233 1.65 19.17 29.59
CA GLY A 233 2.79 19.25 28.66
C GLY A 233 3.51 17.91 28.54
N ALA A 234 2.75 16.83 28.29
CA ALA A 234 3.21 15.45 28.25
C ALA A 234 3.12 14.90 26.82
N GLU A 235 4.17 14.20 26.44
CA GLU A 235 4.38 13.39 25.23
C GLU A 235 3.09 12.96 24.48
N SER A 236 2.82 13.58 23.32
CA SER A 236 1.73 13.21 22.41
C SER A 236 2.22 12.29 21.29
N ASP A 237 1.38 11.36 20.83
CA ASP A 237 1.69 10.48 19.70
C ASP A 237 1.59 11.16 18.32
N ASN A 238 1.35 12.47 18.24
CA ASN A 238 1.08 13.18 16.98
C ASN A 238 2.10 12.90 15.87
N PHE A 239 3.40 12.79 16.21
CA PHE A 239 4.42 12.47 15.20
C PHE A 239 4.24 11.05 14.63
N ARG A 240 4.00 10.05 15.50
CA ARG A 240 3.64 8.69 15.06
C ARG A 240 2.36 8.71 14.24
N LEU A 241 1.33 9.44 14.65
CA LEU A 241 0.07 9.54 13.90
C LEU A 241 0.29 10.12 12.49
N LYS A 242 1.08 11.19 12.36
CA LYS A 242 1.47 11.78 11.06
C LYS A 242 2.28 10.78 10.20
N ARG A 243 3.23 10.07 10.81
CA ARG A 243 4.02 9.03 10.14
C ARG A 243 3.14 7.94 9.55
N TYR A 244 2.18 7.44 10.32
CA TYR A 244 1.34 6.31 9.91
C TYR A 244 0.20 6.70 8.97
N VAL A 245 -0.45 7.86 9.16
CA VAL A 245 -1.49 8.31 8.21
C VAL A 245 -0.91 8.54 6.82
N ALA A 246 0.34 9.02 6.72
CA ALA A 246 1.01 9.23 5.44
C ALA A 246 1.17 7.95 4.61
N LYS A 247 1.26 6.77 5.26
CA LYS A 247 1.51 5.48 4.61
C LYS A 247 0.38 5.04 3.66
N TYR A 248 -0.86 5.34 3.98
CA TYR A 248 -2.02 5.00 3.14
C TYR A 248 -2.68 6.22 2.47
N THR A 249 -2.08 7.41 2.62
CA THR A 249 -2.61 8.65 2.03
C THR A 249 -1.59 9.26 1.08
N ILE A 250 -0.74 10.18 1.56
CA ILE A 250 0.11 11.00 0.70
C ILE A 250 1.25 10.20 0.07
N ASN A 251 1.83 9.22 0.76
CA ASN A 251 2.98 8.48 0.21
C ASN A 251 2.57 7.56 -0.95
N ALA A 252 1.40 6.94 -0.86
CA ALA A 252 0.83 6.17 -1.95
C ALA A 252 0.53 7.07 -3.17
N ALA A 253 0.02 8.28 -2.93
CA ALA A 253 -0.25 9.25 -4.01
C ALA A 253 1.06 9.77 -4.63
N ILE A 254 2.09 10.07 -3.84
CA ILE A 254 3.42 10.47 -4.33
C ILE A 254 4.03 9.37 -5.19
N ALA A 255 4.10 8.14 -4.67
CA ALA A 255 4.74 7.02 -5.36
C ALA A 255 4.09 6.68 -6.71
N GLN A 256 2.82 7.03 -6.92
CA GLN A 256 2.08 6.79 -8.15
C GLN A 256 1.85 8.06 -8.99
N GLY A 257 2.48 9.19 -8.65
CA GLY A 257 2.38 10.44 -9.42
C GLY A 257 1.00 11.11 -9.39
N MET A 258 0.27 10.95 -8.28
CA MET A 258 -1.11 11.43 -8.09
C MET A 258 -1.23 12.53 -7.02
N ALA A 259 -0.12 12.91 -6.38
CA ALA A 259 -0.11 13.76 -5.19
C ALA A 259 -0.66 15.17 -5.43
N ASP A 260 -0.64 15.68 -6.66
CA ASP A 260 -1.24 16.98 -7.02
C ASP A 260 -2.76 16.97 -6.90
N PHE A 261 -3.39 15.79 -6.98
CA PHE A 261 -4.85 15.66 -7.02
C PHE A 261 -5.43 15.07 -5.74
N ILE A 262 -4.72 14.15 -5.07
CA ILE A 262 -5.24 13.40 -3.92
C ILE A 262 -4.15 13.15 -2.87
N GLY A 263 -4.52 12.46 -1.78
CA GLY A 263 -3.59 11.94 -0.78
C GLY A 263 -3.46 12.78 0.49
N SER A 264 -4.09 13.96 0.56
CA SER A 264 -4.05 14.81 1.76
C SER A 264 -5.16 15.86 1.74
N VAL A 265 -5.43 16.44 2.92
CA VAL A 265 -6.35 17.57 3.08
C VAL A 265 -5.56 18.86 2.89
N GLU A 266 -5.40 19.27 1.64
CA GLU A 266 -4.69 20.49 1.23
C GLU A 266 -5.53 21.26 0.21
N GLU A 267 -5.44 22.59 0.22
CA GLU A 267 -6.14 23.43 -0.75
C GLU A 267 -5.74 23.07 -2.18
N GLY A 268 -6.73 23.08 -3.10
CA GLY A 268 -6.53 22.72 -4.51
C GLY A 268 -6.64 21.23 -4.82
N LYS A 269 -6.53 20.33 -3.83
CA LYS A 269 -6.73 18.90 -4.03
C LYS A 269 -8.21 18.51 -4.10
N PHE A 270 -8.47 17.34 -4.65
CA PHE A 270 -9.80 16.79 -4.78
C PHE A 270 -10.40 16.50 -3.39
N ALA A 271 -11.64 16.90 -3.15
CA ALA A 271 -12.31 16.79 -1.85
C ALA A 271 -12.79 15.34 -1.56
N ASP A 272 -11.82 14.44 -1.49
CA ASP A 272 -11.97 13.06 -1.04
C ASP A 272 -11.70 13.01 0.47
N LEU A 273 -12.77 13.02 1.25
CA LEU A 273 -12.71 13.16 2.71
C LEU A 273 -13.45 12.01 3.37
N VAL A 274 -12.95 11.56 4.52
CA VAL A 274 -13.61 10.53 5.33
C VAL A 274 -13.86 11.10 6.72
N LEU A 275 -15.11 11.05 7.17
CA LEU A 275 -15.48 11.48 8.51
C LEU A 275 -15.62 10.28 9.43
N TRP A 276 -15.07 10.46 10.64
CA TRP A 276 -15.00 9.42 11.66
C TRP A 276 -15.58 9.96 12.96
N ASP A 277 -16.44 9.18 13.59
CA ASP A 277 -16.59 9.25 15.04
C ASP A 277 -15.27 8.75 15.68
N PRO A 278 -14.66 9.50 16.62
CA PRO A 278 -13.43 9.08 17.28
C PRO A 278 -13.48 7.66 17.86
N ALA A 279 -14.63 7.18 18.35
CA ALA A 279 -14.79 5.83 18.88
C ALA A 279 -14.66 4.72 17.82
N PHE A 280 -14.84 5.06 16.54
CA PHE A 280 -14.77 4.17 15.38
C PHE A 280 -13.63 4.50 14.41
N PHE A 281 -12.76 5.45 14.76
CA PHE A 281 -11.65 5.89 13.93
C PHE A 281 -10.79 4.70 13.48
N GLY A 282 -10.52 4.65 12.17
CA GLY A 282 -9.73 3.60 11.56
C GLY A 282 -10.47 2.28 11.32
N VAL A 283 -11.73 2.14 11.77
CA VAL A 283 -12.50 0.87 11.68
C VAL A 283 -13.74 1.00 10.80
N LYS A 284 -14.67 1.88 11.18
CA LYS A 284 -15.95 2.07 10.48
C LYS A 284 -16.25 3.58 10.36
N PRO A 285 -16.06 4.20 9.18
CA PRO A 285 -16.32 5.61 9.03
C PRO A 285 -17.83 5.90 9.07
N GLU A 286 -18.18 7.15 9.37
CA GLU A 286 -19.57 7.61 9.30
C GLU A 286 -19.94 8.03 7.87
N LEU A 287 -19.00 8.70 7.19
CA LEU A 287 -19.21 9.32 5.89
C LEU A 287 -17.96 9.22 5.01
N VAL A 288 -18.15 8.93 3.73
CA VAL A 288 -17.10 8.99 2.70
C VAL A 288 -17.55 9.95 1.61
N LEU A 289 -16.81 11.06 1.48
CA LEU A 289 -17.00 12.06 0.44
C LEU A 289 -16.04 11.78 -0.73
N LYS A 290 -16.54 12.03 -1.92
CA LYS A 290 -15.84 11.91 -3.20
C LYS A 290 -16.10 13.18 -4.00
N GLY A 291 -15.05 13.93 -4.31
CA GLY A 291 -15.18 15.22 -5.00
C GLY A 291 -16.20 16.17 -4.36
N GLY A 292 -16.25 16.20 -3.02
CA GLY A 292 -17.17 17.06 -2.26
C GLY A 292 -18.61 16.54 -2.13
N GLN A 293 -18.93 15.38 -2.69
CA GLN A 293 -20.26 14.76 -2.58
C GLN A 293 -20.21 13.45 -1.80
N ILE A 294 -21.27 13.11 -1.08
CA ILE A 294 -21.32 11.88 -0.28
C ILE A 294 -21.46 10.67 -1.20
N ALA A 295 -20.47 9.77 -1.16
CA ALA A 295 -20.49 8.50 -1.89
C ALA A 295 -20.98 7.34 -1.02
N TYR A 296 -20.62 7.33 0.26
CA TYR A 296 -21.10 6.33 1.22
C TYR A 296 -21.40 6.97 2.58
N ALA A 297 -22.43 6.49 3.26
CA ALA A 297 -22.75 6.90 4.63
C ALA A 297 -23.33 5.75 5.45
N LEU A 298 -23.13 5.81 6.77
CA LEU A 298 -23.79 4.93 7.73
C LEU A 298 -25.28 5.30 7.86
N MET A 299 -26.15 4.48 7.27
CA MET A 299 -27.56 4.79 7.08
C MET A 299 -28.48 3.71 7.67
N GLY A 300 -29.51 4.15 8.40
CA GLY A 300 -30.55 3.32 9.01
C GLY A 300 -31.62 2.83 8.04
N ASP A 301 -32.76 2.43 8.59
CA ASP A 301 -33.94 2.08 7.80
C ASP A 301 -34.42 3.28 6.95
N ALA A 302 -34.59 3.05 5.65
CA ALA A 302 -35.00 4.08 4.70
C ALA A 302 -36.49 4.48 4.83
N ASN A 303 -37.31 3.64 5.47
CA ASN A 303 -38.72 3.95 5.75
C ASN A 303 -38.95 4.54 7.15
N ALA A 304 -37.90 4.66 7.97
CA ALA A 304 -38.03 5.26 9.29
C ALA A 304 -38.24 6.78 9.22
N SER A 305 -38.73 7.38 10.31
CA SER A 305 -39.00 8.81 10.39
C SER A 305 -37.75 9.70 10.44
N ILE A 306 -36.58 9.11 10.71
CA ILE A 306 -35.25 9.74 10.83
C ILE A 306 -34.18 8.74 10.37
N PRO A 307 -32.92 9.15 10.05
CA PRO A 307 -31.93 8.26 9.40
C PRO A 307 -31.15 7.33 10.35
N THR A 308 -31.37 7.42 11.66
CA THR A 308 -30.62 6.69 12.72
C THR A 308 -31.25 5.39 13.23
N PRO A 309 -32.54 5.06 13.05
CA PRO A 309 -33.12 3.78 13.44
C PRO A 309 -32.45 2.60 12.74
N GLN A 310 -32.38 1.47 13.46
CA GLN A 310 -31.74 0.26 12.97
C GLN A 310 -32.55 -0.41 11.84
N PRO A 311 -31.91 -1.17 10.93
CA PRO A 311 -30.49 -1.51 10.89
C PRO A 311 -29.63 -0.44 10.20
N ARG A 312 -28.56 0.01 10.88
CA ARG A 312 -27.57 0.93 10.33
C ARG A 312 -26.44 0.17 9.65
N THR A 313 -26.28 0.39 8.35
CA THR A 313 -25.22 -0.20 7.53
C THR A 313 -24.56 0.87 6.67
N MET A 314 -23.34 0.63 6.20
CA MET A 314 -22.71 1.51 5.21
C MET A 314 -23.43 1.32 3.88
N ARG A 315 -24.00 2.40 3.32
CA ARG A 315 -24.79 2.35 2.09
C ARG A 315 -24.25 3.34 1.05
N PRO A 316 -24.32 3.01 -0.25
CA PRO A 316 -24.04 3.96 -1.32
C PRO A 316 -25.03 5.13 -1.28
N MET A 317 -24.53 6.33 -1.59
CA MET A 317 -25.24 7.60 -1.58
C MET A 317 -25.19 8.24 -2.98
N PHE A 318 -25.69 9.46 -3.13
CA PHE A 318 -25.89 10.09 -4.45
C PHE A 318 -24.63 10.13 -5.34
N ALA A 319 -23.43 10.33 -4.77
CA ALA A 319 -22.19 10.36 -5.55
C ALA A 319 -21.77 8.98 -6.09
N ALA A 320 -22.45 7.90 -5.71
CA ALA A 320 -22.25 6.56 -6.25
C ALA A 320 -23.10 6.28 -7.51
N TYR A 321 -23.89 7.24 -8.00
CA TYR A 321 -24.85 7.00 -9.08
C TYR A 321 -24.73 8.01 -10.23
N GLY A 322 -25.03 7.52 -11.44
CA GLY A 322 -25.21 8.34 -12.64
C GLY A 322 -24.05 9.28 -12.94
N LYS A 323 -24.38 10.52 -13.34
CA LYS A 323 -23.39 11.56 -13.67
C LYS A 323 -22.67 12.11 -12.42
N ALA A 324 -23.28 12.02 -11.24
CA ALA A 324 -22.64 12.45 -10.00
C ALA A 324 -21.37 11.62 -9.73
N LEU A 325 -21.41 10.30 -9.98
CA LEU A 325 -20.23 9.42 -9.92
C LEU A 325 -19.12 9.86 -10.88
N GLN A 326 -19.49 10.24 -12.11
CA GLN A 326 -18.52 10.63 -13.12
C GLN A 326 -17.81 11.94 -12.74
N GLN A 327 -18.53 12.88 -12.11
CA GLN A 327 -18.00 14.17 -11.67
C GLN A 327 -17.28 14.11 -10.32
N SER A 328 -17.50 13.06 -9.52
CA SER A 328 -16.92 12.86 -8.19
C SER A 328 -15.70 11.94 -8.19
N SER A 329 -15.23 11.49 -9.35
CA SER A 329 -14.16 10.52 -9.48
C SER A 329 -13.22 10.84 -10.65
N ILE A 330 -12.00 10.34 -10.54
CA ILE A 330 -10.86 10.54 -11.43
C ILE A 330 -10.42 9.17 -11.96
N THR A 331 -10.26 9.08 -13.27
CA THR A 331 -9.46 8.03 -13.90
C THR A 331 -8.07 8.62 -14.16
N PHE A 332 -7.06 8.08 -13.48
CA PHE A 332 -5.67 8.37 -13.75
C PHE A 332 -5.19 7.57 -14.95
N MET A 333 -4.46 8.23 -15.84
CA MET A 333 -3.86 7.63 -17.05
C MET A 333 -2.44 8.17 -17.24
N SER A 334 -1.63 7.52 -18.07
CA SER A 334 -0.36 8.11 -18.50
C SER A 334 -0.60 9.40 -19.28
N LYS A 335 0.38 10.31 -19.22
CA LYS A 335 0.36 11.53 -20.02
C LYS A 335 0.25 11.21 -21.52
N ALA A 336 1.00 10.21 -22.00
CA ALA A 336 0.99 9.78 -23.39
C ALA A 336 -0.40 9.33 -23.88
N ALA A 337 -1.16 8.58 -23.07
CA ALA A 337 -2.51 8.16 -23.44
C ALA A 337 -3.49 9.32 -23.53
N ILE A 338 -3.37 10.29 -22.63
CA ILE A 338 -4.22 11.49 -22.63
C ILE A 338 -3.92 12.34 -23.88
N GLU A 339 -2.65 12.57 -24.19
CA GLU A 339 -2.22 13.34 -25.36
C GLU A 339 -2.58 12.64 -26.69
N ALA A 340 -2.60 11.31 -26.71
CA ALA A 340 -3.06 10.51 -27.85
C ALA A 340 -4.61 10.52 -28.03
N GLY A 341 -5.36 11.14 -27.11
CA GLY A 341 -6.82 11.24 -27.22
C GLY A 341 -7.59 9.99 -26.80
N VAL A 342 -6.93 9.02 -26.14
CA VAL A 342 -7.54 7.77 -25.68
C VAL A 342 -8.78 7.99 -24.80
N PRO A 343 -8.84 8.97 -23.87
CA PRO A 343 -10.06 9.23 -23.11
C PRO A 343 -11.30 9.49 -23.97
N LYS A 344 -11.12 10.23 -25.08
CA LYS A 344 -12.19 10.56 -26.02
C LYS A 344 -12.59 9.34 -26.83
N GLU A 345 -11.62 8.56 -27.30
CA GLU A 345 -11.85 7.33 -28.06
C GLU A 345 -12.65 6.30 -27.25
N LEU A 346 -12.30 6.13 -25.97
CA LEU A 346 -12.98 5.19 -25.07
C LEU A 346 -14.33 5.70 -24.53
N GLY A 347 -14.66 6.98 -24.80
CA GLY A 347 -15.85 7.64 -24.26
C GLY A 347 -15.85 7.71 -22.74
N LEU A 348 -14.70 8.02 -22.12
CA LEU A 348 -14.62 8.14 -20.66
C LEU A 348 -15.39 9.37 -20.20
N GLU A 349 -16.27 9.18 -19.21
CA GLU A 349 -17.07 10.26 -18.64
C GLU A 349 -16.51 10.80 -17.31
N LYS A 350 -15.70 10.00 -16.61
CA LYS A 350 -15.01 10.44 -15.39
C LYS A 350 -14.06 11.59 -15.71
N ILE A 351 -13.73 12.38 -14.70
CA ILE A 351 -12.60 13.30 -14.78
C ILE A 351 -11.34 12.47 -15.09
N VAL A 352 -10.54 12.90 -16.05
CA VAL A 352 -9.26 12.23 -16.38
C VAL A 352 -8.11 13.12 -15.97
N ARG A 353 -7.12 12.56 -15.27
CA ARG A 353 -5.90 13.26 -14.86
C ARG A 353 -4.65 12.45 -15.21
N PRO A 354 -3.56 13.09 -15.64
CA PRO A 354 -2.30 12.39 -15.84
C PRO A 354 -1.69 11.99 -14.48
N VAL A 355 -0.96 10.88 -14.46
CA VAL A 355 0.12 10.71 -13.48
C VAL A 355 1.37 11.43 -13.96
N SER A 356 2.20 11.94 -13.05
CA SER A 356 3.44 12.64 -13.39
C SER A 356 4.40 12.78 -12.21
N GLY A 357 5.65 13.11 -12.50
CA GLY A 357 6.69 13.44 -11.52
C GLY A 357 7.23 12.22 -10.78
N ILE A 358 7.22 11.04 -11.42
CA ILE A 358 7.50 9.77 -10.76
C ILE A 358 8.99 9.44 -10.83
N ARG A 359 9.63 9.67 -11.98
CA ARG A 359 10.99 9.15 -12.24
C ARG A 359 12.12 9.91 -11.54
N ASN A 360 11.78 11.02 -10.87
CA ASN A 360 12.71 11.82 -10.06
C ASN A 360 12.54 11.59 -8.56
N LEU A 361 11.61 10.71 -8.15
CA LEU A 361 11.34 10.46 -6.74
C LEU A 361 12.48 9.68 -6.09
N THR A 362 12.69 9.97 -4.82
CA THR A 362 13.55 9.22 -3.92
C THR A 362 12.77 8.89 -2.65
N LYS A 363 13.35 8.04 -1.82
CA LYS A 363 12.83 7.74 -0.49
C LYS A 363 12.63 9.01 0.35
N ALA A 364 13.47 10.03 0.15
CA ALA A 364 13.38 11.32 0.84
C ALA A 364 12.10 12.11 0.52
N ASP A 365 11.42 11.81 -0.59
CA ASP A 365 10.18 12.48 -0.96
C ASP A 365 8.97 11.97 -0.15
N LEU A 366 9.07 10.75 0.41
CA LEU A 366 8.01 10.09 1.17
C LEU A 366 7.88 10.68 2.57
N LYS A 367 6.73 11.32 2.81
CA LYS A 367 6.50 12.14 4.00
C LYS A 367 6.57 11.30 5.26
N TYR A 368 7.41 11.75 6.20
CA TYR A 368 7.66 11.15 7.51
C TYR A 368 8.25 9.72 7.46
N ASN A 369 8.57 9.20 6.27
CA ASN A 369 8.98 7.82 6.03
C ASN A 369 10.12 7.75 4.99
N ASP A 370 11.16 8.52 5.27
CA ASP A 370 12.32 8.81 4.42
C ASP A 370 13.59 8.07 4.85
N ALA A 371 13.51 7.18 5.84
CA ALA A 371 14.68 6.51 6.39
C ALA A 371 15.29 5.52 5.39
N THR A 372 16.63 5.55 5.29
CA THR A 372 17.46 4.73 4.40
C THR A 372 18.64 4.07 5.16
N PRO A 373 18.37 3.33 6.25
CA PRO A 373 19.44 2.70 7.02
C PRO A 373 20.02 1.48 6.29
N ARG A 374 21.16 0.97 6.75
CA ARG A 374 21.71 -0.30 6.27
C ARG A 374 20.92 -1.44 6.88
N ILE A 375 20.26 -2.24 6.05
CA ILE A 375 19.50 -3.42 6.47
C ILE A 375 20.26 -4.66 6.04
N GLU A 376 20.46 -5.61 6.95
CA GLU A 376 21.05 -6.90 6.67
C GLU A 376 20.15 -8.03 7.18
N VAL A 377 20.21 -9.17 6.50
CA VAL A 377 19.47 -10.39 6.86
C VAL A 377 20.48 -11.51 6.86
N ASP A 378 20.55 -12.24 7.96
CA ASP A 378 21.37 -13.44 8.07
C ASP A 378 20.70 -14.57 7.24
N PRO A 379 21.43 -15.22 6.32
CA PRO A 379 20.84 -16.18 5.39
C PRO A 379 20.44 -17.51 6.04
N GLU A 380 20.91 -17.81 7.25
CA GLU A 380 20.62 -19.07 7.95
C GLU A 380 19.57 -18.88 9.04
N THR A 381 19.62 -17.76 9.75
CA THR A 381 18.76 -17.46 10.89
C THR A 381 17.63 -16.47 10.57
N TYR A 382 17.67 -15.85 9.39
CA TYR A 382 16.74 -14.82 8.91
C TYR A 382 16.66 -13.56 9.78
N LYS A 383 17.56 -13.46 10.77
CA LYS A 383 17.65 -12.35 11.69
C LYS A 383 17.93 -11.05 10.93
N VAL A 384 17.08 -10.06 11.16
CA VAL A 384 17.21 -8.74 10.55
C VAL A 384 17.99 -7.81 11.47
N THR A 385 18.98 -7.13 10.92
CA THR A 385 19.68 -6.05 11.61
C THR A 385 19.56 -4.74 10.84
N VAL A 386 19.53 -3.63 11.57
CA VAL A 386 19.52 -2.28 11.03
C VAL A 386 20.67 -1.51 11.64
N ASP A 387 21.60 -1.03 10.80
CA ASP A 387 22.84 -0.39 11.20
C ASP A 387 23.66 -1.21 12.24
N GLY A 388 23.57 -2.55 12.13
CA GLY A 388 24.24 -3.50 13.02
C GLY A 388 23.47 -3.85 14.31
N GLU A 389 22.30 -3.26 14.55
CA GLU A 389 21.45 -3.56 15.69
C GLU A 389 20.31 -4.50 15.32
N ASP A 390 20.00 -5.47 16.18
CA ASP A 390 18.90 -6.41 15.96
C ASP A 390 17.54 -5.70 15.95
N VAL A 391 16.72 -6.00 14.94
CA VAL A 391 15.38 -5.42 14.80
C VAL A 391 14.33 -6.52 14.84
N THR A 392 13.55 -6.53 15.92
CA THR A 392 12.48 -7.50 16.15
C THR A 392 11.41 -6.93 17.09
N CYS A 393 10.26 -7.60 17.19
CA CYS A 393 9.20 -7.29 18.15
C CYS A 393 8.42 -8.55 18.54
N GLU A 394 7.79 -8.53 19.71
CA GLU A 394 6.98 -9.66 20.18
C GLU A 394 5.62 -9.72 19.47
N PRO A 395 5.05 -10.91 19.22
CA PRO A 395 3.71 -11.04 18.66
C PRO A 395 2.66 -10.48 19.61
N SER A 396 1.63 -9.82 19.08
CA SER A 396 0.47 -9.40 19.89
C SER A 396 -0.55 -10.53 20.07
N ASP A 397 -1.02 -10.72 21.30
CA ASP A 397 -2.10 -11.66 21.60
C ASP A 397 -3.50 -11.14 21.24
N VAL A 398 -3.71 -9.83 21.41
CA VAL A 398 -4.98 -9.13 21.19
C VAL A 398 -4.70 -7.78 20.55
N LEU A 399 -5.49 -7.42 19.54
CA LEU A 399 -5.40 -6.14 18.86
C LEU A 399 -6.58 -5.22 19.22
N PRO A 400 -6.38 -3.88 19.23
CA PRO A 400 -7.50 -2.96 19.16
C PRO A 400 -8.18 -3.08 17.78
N MET A 401 -9.30 -2.37 17.59
CA MET A 401 -9.95 -2.30 16.28
C MET A 401 -10.36 -3.68 15.70
N ALA A 402 -10.63 -4.65 16.57
CA ALA A 402 -10.97 -6.04 16.20
C ALA A 402 -12.33 -6.45 16.81
N GLN A 403 -12.35 -7.44 17.70
CA GLN A 403 -13.56 -8.09 18.26
C GLN A 403 -14.64 -7.14 18.79
N ARG A 404 -14.27 -5.94 19.26
CA ARG A 404 -15.23 -4.93 19.75
C ARG A 404 -16.17 -4.41 18.66
N TYR A 405 -15.73 -4.39 17.40
CA TYR A 405 -16.38 -3.63 16.34
C TYR A 405 -17.04 -4.49 15.27
N PHE A 406 -16.60 -5.73 15.10
CA PHE A 406 -17.05 -6.60 14.02
C PHE A 406 -17.99 -7.68 14.56
N LEU A 407 -19.04 -7.97 13.77
CA LEU A 407 -19.99 -9.03 14.10
C LEU A 407 -19.39 -10.42 13.86
N PHE A 408 -18.43 -10.51 12.94
CA PHE A 408 -17.68 -11.70 12.56
C PHE A 408 -16.21 -11.35 12.44
#